data_AF-A0A8X6H6H8-F1
#
_entry.id   AF-A0A8X6H6H8-F1
#
_cell.length_a   1.000
_cell.length_b   1.000
_cell.length_c   1.000
_cell.angle_alpha   90.00
_cell.angle_beta   90.00
_cell.angle_gamma   90.00
#
_symmetry.space_group_name_H-M   'P 1'
#
loop_
_entity.id
_entity.type
_entity.pdbx_description
1 polymer ?
#
loop_
_entity_poly.entity_id
_entity_poly.type
_entity_poly.pdbx_seq_one_letter_code
_entity_poly.pdbx_strand_id
1 'polypeptide(L)'
;MTIDDEQLIEFKWSLLVNLFLDSVRLGMQNFEKHITKEEAETLSHLAALTGTIEHKVWGWRVAGTLWKRAREILAKPPIDWLPYLENQFITQREFAFITAFQFAQTKDERDLTLAYFKDLSYKTIVKVVQCVCVVQEIEQFLVLIDDTLSEDLGKVLKFTEAVEEPWKAFYHLLRCSNEFVRNISSRIITKLIFGTKSVRPLATEVEFFLEWLKDEIEESNDYLRSVARCLQRLLQVDDYRLAFMRLNGISKIVKILTCDLSPQAQYQFCFCSG
;
A
#
# COMPACT_ATOMS: atom_id res chain seq x y z
N MET A 1 22.73 -7.03 -20.16
CA MET A 1 21.88 -8.10 -20.71
C MET A 1 20.75 -8.26 -19.72
N THR A 2 19.60 -7.75 -20.14
CA THR A 2 18.52 -7.21 -19.32
C THR A 2 17.65 -8.33 -18.76
N ILE A 3 17.52 -8.31 -17.44
CA ILE A 3 16.59 -9.12 -16.67
C ILE A 3 15.23 -8.45 -16.87
N ASP A 4 14.37 -8.99 -17.72
CA ASP A 4 12.98 -8.55 -17.83
C ASP A 4 12.06 -9.76 -18.08
N ASP A 5 10.88 -9.67 -17.47
CA ASP A 5 9.62 -10.39 -17.76
C ASP A 5 9.26 -11.75 -17.14
N GLU A 6 10.13 -12.46 -16.41
CA GLU A 6 9.72 -13.74 -15.78
C GLU A 6 9.00 -13.62 -14.41
N GLN A 7 9.08 -12.46 -13.71
CA GLN A 7 8.58 -12.36 -12.33
C GLN A 7 7.16 -11.77 -12.18
N LEU A 8 6.46 -11.48 -13.28
CA LEU A 8 5.10 -10.95 -13.26
C LEU A 8 4.01 -12.03 -13.28
N ILE A 9 4.37 -13.30 -13.54
CA ILE A 9 3.41 -14.41 -13.67
C ILE A 9 3.07 -15.03 -12.29
N GLU A 10 3.95 -14.90 -11.29
CA GLU A 10 3.65 -15.23 -9.89
C GLU A 10 2.60 -14.31 -9.25
N PHE A 11 2.33 -13.15 -9.88
CA PHE A 11 1.44 -12.10 -9.37
C PHE A 11 -0.06 -12.40 -9.51
N LYS A 12 -0.48 -13.39 -10.31
CA LYS A 12 -1.89 -13.58 -10.68
C LYS A 12 -2.69 -14.64 -9.91
N TRP A 13 -2.09 -15.53 -9.10
CA TRP A 13 -2.79 -16.78 -8.75
C TRP A 13 -2.87 -17.16 -7.26
N SER A 14 -1.87 -16.86 -6.44
CA SER A 14 -1.88 -17.34 -5.03
C SER A 14 -2.88 -16.61 -4.13
N LEU A 15 -3.10 -15.32 -4.39
CA LEU A 15 -3.93 -14.50 -3.51
C LEU A 15 -5.44 -14.63 -3.78
N LEU A 16 -5.86 -14.62 -5.04
CA LEU A 16 -7.27 -14.80 -5.40
C LEU A 16 -7.76 -16.19 -4.99
N VAL A 17 -6.92 -17.21 -5.12
CA VAL A 17 -7.29 -18.59 -4.77
C VAL A 17 -7.33 -18.80 -3.25
N ASN A 18 -6.40 -18.21 -2.47
CA ASN A 18 -6.49 -18.29 -1.00
C ASN A 18 -7.62 -17.42 -0.42
N LEU A 19 -7.87 -16.23 -0.98
CA LEU A 19 -8.99 -15.37 -0.57
C LEU A 19 -10.34 -16.02 -0.87
N PHE A 20 -10.44 -16.75 -1.99
CA PHE A 20 -11.67 -17.38 -2.45
C PHE A 20 -11.93 -18.75 -1.79
N LEU A 21 -10.93 -19.63 -1.65
CA LEU A 21 -11.10 -20.95 -1.01
C LEU A 21 -11.58 -20.82 0.43
N ASP A 22 -11.09 -19.82 1.18
CA ASP A 22 -11.52 -19.58 2.56
C ASP A 22 -12.87 -18.86 2.66
N SER A 23 -13.20 -17.94 1.74
CA SER A 23 -14.55 -17.33 1.68
C SER A 23 -15.63 -18.34 1.27
N VAL A 24 -15.31 -19.31 0.41
CA VAL A 24 -16.19 -20.45 0.11
C VAL A 24 -16.34 -21.33 1.35
N ARG A 25 -15.24 -21.61 2.07
CA ARG A 25 -15.28 -22.44 3.30
C ARG A 25 -16.09 -21.82 4.44
N LEU A 26 -16.02 -20.50 4.61
CA LEU A 26 -16.70 -19.76 5.67
C LEU A 26 -18.09 -19.22 5.27
N GLY A 27 -18.33 -18.97 3.98
CA GLY A 27 -19.55 -18.34 3.44
C GLY A 27 -20.63 -19.31 2.95
N MET A 28 -20.32 -20.60 2.77
CA MET A 28 -21.27 -21.59 2.22
C MET A 28 -22.46 -21.93 3.13
N GLN A 29 -22.54 -21.44 4.37
CA GLN A 29 -23.74 -21.64 5.20
C GLN A 29 -24.75 -20.47 5.14
N ASN A 30 -24.37 -19.29 4.63
CA ASN A 30 -25.22 -18.09 4.74
C ASN A 30 -25.50 -17.33 3.42
N PHE A 31 -24.85 -17.66 2.30
CA PHE A 31 -24.83 -16.76 1.13
C PHE A 31 -25.23 -17.36 -0.23
N GLU A 32 -25.95 -18.48 -0.26
CA GLU A 32 -26.48 -19.09 -1.51
C GLU A 32 -27.37 -18.17 -2.39
N LYS A 33 -27.69 -16.94 -1.95
CA LYS A 33 -28.61 -16.05 -2.67
C LYS A 33 -27.98 -14.98 -3.56
N HIS A 34 -26.66 -14.82 -3.58
CA HIS A 34 -26.04 -13.65 -4.24
C HIS A 34 -24.87 -13.92 -5.19
N ILE A 35 -24.53 -15.18 -5.49
CA ILE A 35 -23.49 -15.49 -6.49
C ILE A 35 -24.18 -16.01 -7.77
N THR A 36 -23.87 -15.40 -8.91
CA THR A 36 -24.40 -15.84 -10.19
C THR A 36 -23.70 -17.11 -10.66
N LYS A 37 -24.37 -17.91 -11.50
CA LYS A 37 -23.85 -19.20 -11.98
C LYS A 37 -22.56 -19.06 -12.81
N GLU A 38 -22.42 -17.95 -13.52
CA GLU A 38 -21.25 -17.61 -14.36
C GLU A 38 -20.01 -17.28 -13.52
N GLU A 39 -20.20 -16.61 -12.38
CA GLU A 39 -19.15 -16.40 -11.39
C GLU A 39 -18.68 -17.76 -10.86
N ALA A 40 -19.59 -18.66 -10.47
CA ALA A 40 -19.26 -19.98 -9.93
C ALA A 40 -18.46 -20.88 -10.90
N GLU A 41 -18.74 -20.85 -12.20
CA GLU A 41 -18.03 -21.66 -13.22
C GLU A 41 -16.61 -21.14 -13.47
N THR A 42 -16.43 -19.82 -13.55
CA THR A 42 -15.11 -19.19 -13.65
C THR A 42 -14.23 -19.53 -12.45
N LEU A 43 -14.83 -19.57 -11.26
CA LEU A 43 -14.17 -19.88 -10.00
C LEU A 43 -13.66 -21.34 -9.89
N SER A 44 -14.36 -22.30 -10.51
CA SER A 44 -13.95 -23.72 -10.52
C SER A 44 -12.71 -23.97 -11.39
N HIS A 45 -12.51 -23.20 -12.45
CA HIS A 45 -11.34 -23.32 -13.33
C HIS A 45 -10.06 -22.79 -12.67
N LEU A 46 -10.17 -21.82 -11.76
CA LEU A 46 -9.02 -21.15 -11.14
C LEU A 46 -8.37 -21.97 -10.00
N ALA A 47 -9.15 -22.82 -9.33
CA ALA A 47 -8.71 -23.60 -8.16
C ALA A 47 -7.70 -24.72 -8.50
N ALA A 48 -7.69 -25.21 -9.76
CA ALA A 48 -6.86 -26.34 -10.17
C ALA A 48 -5.34 -26.01 -10.31
N LEU A 49 -4.92 -24.75 -10.19
CA LEU A 49 -3.60 -24.26 -10.63
C LEU A 49 -2.61 -23.84 -9.51
N THR A 50 -2.91 -24.04 -8.22
CA THR A 50 -2.22 -23.31 -7.12
C THR A 50 -1.42 -24.16 -6.13
N GLY A 51 -0.59 -25.08 -6.62
CA GLY A 51 0.41 -25.74 -5.78
C GLY A 51 1.75 -25.01 -5.81
N THR A 52 2.17 -24.44 -4.68
CA THR A 52 3.53 -24.02 -4.28
C THR A 52 3.85 -22.51 -4.36
N ILE A 53 4.49 -22.01 -3.28
CA ILE A 53 5.40 -20.84 -3.15
C ILE A 53 4.89 -19.71 -2.23
N GLU A 54 5.24 -19.80 -0.94
CA GLU A 54 4.97 -18.74 0.07
C GLU A 54 6.22 -18.01 0.59
N HIS A 55 7.44 -18.36 0.14
CA HIS A 55 8.64 -17.94 0.87
C HIS A 55 9.63 -16.99 0.16
N LYS A 56 9.31 -16.49 -1.05
CA LYS A 56 10.19 -15.56 -1.80
C LYS A 56 9.61 -14.16 -2.02
N VAL A 57 8.38 -13.92 -1.58
CA VAL A 57 7.56 -12.72 -1.89
C VAL A 57 7.80 -11.54 -0.93
N TRP A 58 8.91 -11.49 -0.19
CA TRP A 58 9.06 -10.52 0.91
C TRP A 58 10.12 -9.43 0.70
N GLY A 59 10.77 -9.34 -0.48
CA GLY A 59 11.81 -8.34 -0.80
C GLY A 59 11.43 -7.16 -1.73
N TRP A 60 10.16 -6.72 -1.81
CA TRP A 60 9.62 -6.03 -3.00
C TRP A 60 9.99 -4.53 -3.15
N ARG A 61 11.13 -4.24 -3.78
CA ARG A 61 11.17 -3.20 -4.84
C ARG A 61 10.65 -3.84 -6.12
N VAL A 62 9.34 -3.80 -6.35
CA VAL A 62 8.83 -4.05 -7.70
C VAL A 62 8.74 -2.73 -8.43
N ALA A 63 9.49 -2.63 -9.52
CA ALA A 63 9.53 -1.48 -10.42
C ALA A 63 8.15 -1.30 -11.07
N GLY A 64 7.26 -0.61 -10.35
CA GLY A 64 6.00 -0.10 -10.87
C GLY A 64 6.05 1.43 -11.01
N THR A 65 5.05 2.00 -11.65
CA THR A 65 4.92 3.46 -11.86
C THR A 65 5.13 4.26 -10.58
N LEU A 66 4.59 3.78 -9.44
CA LEU A 66 4.79 4.41 -8.14
C LEU A 66 6.26 4.44 -7.71
N TRP A 67 6.98 3.32 -7.84
CA TRP A 67 8.39 3.25 -7.43
C TRP A 67 9.27 4.13 -8.33
N LYS A 68 9.02 4.10 -9.65
CA LYS A 68 9.74 4.93 -10.61
C LYS A 68 9.58 6.42 -10.26
N ARG A 69 8.32 6.85 -10.07
CA ARG A 69 8.01 8.23 -9.69
C ARG A 69 8.59 8.60 -8.32
N ALA A 70 8.61 7.67 -7.36
CA ALA A 70 9.26 7.90 -6.07
C ALA A 70 10.77 8.17 -6.21
N ARG A 71 11.47 7.47 -7.11
CA ARG A 71 12.89 7.76 -7.37
C ARG A 71 13.09 9.12 -8.06
N GLU A 72 12.23 9.47 -9.02
CA GLU A 72 12.26 10.80 -9.67
C GLU A 72 12.02 11.92 -8.67
N ILE A 73 11.11 11.72 -7.71
CA ILE A 73 10.80 12.68 -6.64
C ILE A 73 12.00 12.87 -5.71
N LEU A 74 12.68 11.78 -5.30
CA LEU A 74 13.87 11.87 -4.44
C LEU A 74 15.09 12.47 -5.15
N ALA A 75 15.11 12.52 -6.49
CA ALA A 75 16.16 13.18 -7.25
C ALA A 75 16.00 14.72 -7.30
N LYS A 76 14.86 15.25 -6.84
CA LYS A 76 14.63 16.70 -6.74
C LYS A 76 15.43 17.29 -5.56
N PRO A 77 15.63 18.63 -5.52
CA PRO A 77 16.23 19.28 -4.37
C PRO A 77 15.49 18.94 -3.07
N PRO A 78 16.23 18.76 -1.96
CA PRO A 78 15.66 18.46 -0.65
C PRO A 78 14.70 19.55 -0.18
N ILE A 79 13.77 19.18 0.69
CA ILE A 79 12.80 20.12 1.28
C ILE A 79 13.56 21.12 2.15
N ASP A 80 13.22 22.40 2.00
CA ASP A 80 13.65 23.45 2.92
C ASP A 80 12.73 23.45 4.13
N TRP A 81 13.24 22.97 5.26
CA TRP A 81 12.49 22.90 6.51
C TRP A 81 12.52 24.21 7.31
N LEU A 82 13.32 25.20 6.90
CA LEU A 82 13.48 26.44 7.65
C LEU A 82 12.17 27.24 7.75
N PRO A 83 11.35 27.38 6.68
CA PRO A 83 10.06 28.07 6.78
C PRO A 83 9.13 27.40 7.80
N TYR A 84 9.18 26.08 7.96
CA TYR A 84 8.36 25.37 8.94
C TYR A 84 8.78 25.67 10.38
N LEU A 85 10.07 25.83 10.62
CA LEU A 85 10.63 26.23 11.91
C LEU A 85 10.28 27.69 12.24
N GLU A 86 10.50 28.60 11.29
CA GLU A 86 10.23 30.04 11.45
C GLU A 86 8.75 30.32 11.73
N ASN A 87 7.85 29.60 11.06
CA ASN A 87 6.41 29.68 11.28
C ASN A 87 5.90 28.81 12.45
N GLN A 88 6.80 28.23 13.25
CA GLN A 88 6.48 27.45 14.46
C GLN A 88 5.62 26.20 14.21
N PHE A 89 5.56 25.69 12.97
CA PHE A 89 4.94 24.40 12.68
C PHE A 89 5.74 23.26 13.31
N ILE A 90 7.06 23.42 13.42
CA ILE A 90 7.97 22.49 14.08
C ILE A 90 8.88 23.22 15.07
N THR A 91 9.34 22.50 16.08
CA THR A 91 10.31 22.99 17.07
C THR A 91 11.75 22.83 16.55
N GLN A 92 12.71 23.46 17.23
CA GLN A 92 14.14 23.31 16.89
C GLN A 92 14.61 21.85 16.90
N ARG A 93 14.10 21.03 17.84
CA ARG A 93 14.48 19.62 17.96
C ARG A 93 13.85 18.77 16.86
N GLU A 94 12.60 19.09 16.49
CA GLU A 94 11.91 18.47 15.36
C GLU A 94 12.59 18.83 14.04
N PHE A 95 12.97 20.08 13.84
CA PHE A 95 13.76 20.56 12.70
C PHE A 95 15.09 19.82 12.56
N ALA A 96 15.84 19.65 13.66
CA ALA A 96 17.09 18.91 13.66
C ALA A 96 16.87 17.44 13.24
N PHE A 97 15.81 16.81 13.75
CA PHE A 97 15.45 15.44 13.39
C PHE A 97 15.08 15.31 11.90
N ILE A 98 14.12 16.10 11.40
CA ILE A 98 13.65 15.94 10.01
C ILE A 98 14.73 16.27 8.99
N THR A 99 15.61 17.22 9.31
CA THR A 99 16.77 17.54 8.48
C THR A 99 17.71 16.34 8.42
N ALA A 100 18.09 15.77 9.58
CA ALA A 100 18.93 14.57 9.62
C ALA A 100 18.27 13.37 8.91
N PHE A 101 16.97 13.18 9.12
CA PHE A 101 16.19 12.10 8.52
C PHE A 101 16.12 12.20 6.99
N GLN A 102 15.95 13.40 6.45
CA GLN A 102 15.93 13.66 5.01
C GLN A 102 17.27 13.34 4.33
N PHE A 103 18.38 13.60 5.01
CA PHE A 103 19.71 13.35 4.46
C PHE A 103 20.22 11.93 4.69
N ALA A 104 19.54 11.12 5.51
CA ALA A 104 19.90 9.72 5.73
C ALA A 104 19.57 8.84 4.51
N GLN A 105 20.60 8.54 3.71
CA GLN A 105 20.48 7.82 2.44
C GLN A 105 20.44 6.30 2.63
N THR A 106 21.18 5.79 3.61
CA THR A 106 21.26 4.36 3.89
C THR A 106 20.30 3.93 5.00
N LYS A 107 19.98 2.63 5.04
CA LYS A 107 19.21 2.05 6.15
C LYS A 107 19.89 2.31 7.50
N ASP A 108 21.21 2.11 7.56
CA ASP A 108 21.98 2.26 8.80
C ASP A 108 21.99 3.71 9.31
N GLU A 109 22.15 4.69 8.41
CA GLU A 109 22.04 6.12 8.76
C GLU A 109 20.64 6.48 9.27
N ARG A 110 19.59 5.93 8.66
CA ARG A 110 18.20 6.12 9.12
C ARG A 110 17.99 5.50 10.49
N ASP A 111 18.49 4.29 10.71
CA ASP A 111 18.37 3.58 11.98
C ASP A 111 19.09 4.33 13.11
N LEU A 112 20.29 4.85 12.85
CA LEU A 112 21.03 5.71 13.78
C LEU A 112 20.28 7.01 14.09
N THR A 113 19.73 7.67 13.06
CA THR A 113 18.95 8.90 13.23
C THR A 113 17.70 8.65 14.07
N LEU A 114 16.93 7.60 13.76
CA LEU A 114 15.74 7.22 14.51
C LEU A 114 16.06 6.85 15.95
N ALA A 115 17.20 6.19 16.20
CA ALA A 115 17.65 5.83 17.54
C ALA A 115 18.08 7.05 18.36
N TYR A 116 18.79 8.00 17.75
CA TYR A 116 19.20 9.25 18.40
C TYR A 116 18.00 10.09 18.85
N PHE A 117 16.95 10.16 18.02
CA PHE A 117 15.71 10.89 18.29
C PHE A 117 14.55 10.00 18.78
N LYS A 118 14.84 8.89 19.47
CA LYS A 118 13.84 7.83 19.79
C LYS A 118 12.54 8.30 20.46
N ASP A 119 12.60 9.35 21.27
CA ASP A 119 11.45 9.90 22.01
C ASP A 119 10.56 10.82 21.17
N LEU A 120 11.06 11.25 20.01
CA LEU A 120 10.47 12.32 19.21
C LEU A 120 10.18 11.89 17.77
N SER A 121 11.04 11.06 17.16
CA SER A 121 11.09 10.79 15.72
C SER A 121 9.73 10.48 15.09
N TYR A 122 9.05 9.43 15.57
CA TYR A 122 7.76 9.01 15.02
C TYR A 122 6.63 10.04 15.24
N LYS A 123 6.63 10.73 16.39
CA LYS A 123 5.67 11.81 16.67
C LYS A 123 5.87 12.98 15.72
N THR A 124 7.12 13.34 15.44
CA THR A 124 7.46 14.38 14.48
C THR A 124 7.04 14.00 13.08
N ILE A 125 7.25 12.75 12.65
CA ILE A 125 6.80 12.31 11.32
C ILE A 125 5.29 12.50 11.17
N VAL A 126 4.50 12.05 12.16
CA VAL A 126 3.04 12.22 12.17
C VAL A 126 2.66 13.70 12.13
N LYS A 127 3.29 14.53 12.97
CA LYS A 127 3.03 15.97 13.02
C LYS A 127 3.33 16.67 11.70
N VAL A 128 4.48 16.37 11.08
CA VAL A 128 4.92 16.99 9.83
C VAL A 128 4.00 16.61 8.67
N VAL A 129 3.56 15.35 8.60
CA VAL A 129 2.55 14.92 7.61
C VAL A 129 1.26 15.75 7.72
N GLN A 130 0.89 16.20 8.91
CA GLN A 130 -0.34 16.98 9.13
C GLN A 130 -0.18 18.48 8.87
N CYS A 131 1.04 19.02 8.83
CA CYS A 131 1.27 20.46 8.66
C CYS A 131 1.87 20.85 7.30
N VAL A 132 2.44 19.91 6.53
CA VAL A 132 2.99 20.19 5.20
C VAL A 132 1.85 20.41 4.20
N CYS A 133 1.74 21.64 3.71
CA CYS A 133 0.70 22.03 2.75
C CYS A 133 1.19 22.05 1.29
N VAL A 134 2.51 21.99 1.06
CA VAL A 134 3.09 22.05 -0.28
C VAL A 134 3.16 20.63 -0.87
N VAL A 135 2.52 20.44 -2.03
CA VAL A 135 2.36 19.13 -2.68
C VAL A 135 3.72 18.46 -2.95
N GLN A 136 4.69 19.20 -3.49
CA GLN A 136 6.00 18.64 -3.84
C GLN A 136 6.81 18.21 -2.60
N GLU A 137 6.61 18.90 -1.48
CA GLU A 137 7.29 18.60 -0.22
C GLU A 137 6.66 17.39 0.46
N ILE A 138 5.33 17.30 0.50
CA ILE A 138 4.64 16.12 1.02
C ILE A 138 4.92 14.89 0.14
N GLU A 139 5.01 15.03 -1.18
CA GLU A 139 5.45 13.97 -2.09
C GLU A 139 6.80 13.37 -1.65
N GLN A 140 7.81 14.21 -1.47
CA GLN A 140 9.15 13.79 -1.05
C GLN A 140 9.13 13.16 0.35
N PHE A 141 8.45 13.80 1.30
CA PHE A 141 8.41 13.33 2.68
C PHE A 141 7.72 11.96 2.80
N LEU A 142 6.62 11.73 2.07
CA LEU A 142 5.95 10.44 2.04
C LEU A 142 6.82 9.34 1.44
N VAL A 143 7.67 9.64 0.45
CA VAL A 143 8.62 8.64 -0.08
C VAL A 143 9.63 8.22 0.99
N LEU A 144 10.17 9.17 1.77
CA LEU A 144 11.08 8.86 2.88
C LEU A 144 10.41 7.97 3.93
N ILE A 145 9.14 8.23 4.24
CA ILE A 145 8.34 7.42 5.16
C ILE A 145 8.09 6.02 4.59
N ASP A 146 7.65 5.91 3.33
CA ASP A 146 7.36 4.62 2.70
C ASP A 146 8.62 3.74 2.63
N ASP A 147 9.78 4.31 2.29
CA ASP A 147 11.08 3.63 2.26
C ASP A 147 11.46 3.16 3.67
N THR A 148 11.36 4.04 4.67
CA THR A 148 11.67 3.71 6.07
C THR A 148 10.82 2.54 6.57
N LEU A 149 9.51 2.55 6.30
CA LEU A 149 8.61 1.47 6.70
C LEU A 149 8.80 0.18 5.88
N SER A 150 9.39 0.27 4.68
CA SER A 150 9.67 -0.91 3.84
C SER A 150 10.90 -1.69 4.29
N GLU A 151 11.83 -1.03 4.99
CA GLU A 151 13.11 -1.64 5.38
C GLU A 151 13.01 -2.62 6.55
N ASP A 152 12.10 -2.35 7.48
CA ASP A 152 11.97 -3.11 8.71
C ASP A 152 10.55 -3.01 9.26
N LEU A 153 9.86 -4.15 9.38
CA LEU A 153 8.54 -4.23 9.99
C LEU A 153 8.54 -3.77 11.46
N GLY A 154 9.68 -3.86 12.16
CA GLY A 154 9.86 -3.34 13.51
C GLY A 154 9.67 -1.82 13.60
N LYS A 155 9.88 -1.06 12.51
CA LYS A 155 9.62 0.39 12.48
C LYS A 155 8.14 0.72 12.51
N VAL A 156 7.29 -0.14 11.95
CA VAL A 156 5.83 0.01 12.03
C VAL A 156 5.37 -0.11 13.48
N LEU A 157 5.93 -1.06 14.24
CA LEU A 157 5.61 -1.23 15.66
C LEU A 157 6.01 0.02 16.47
N LYS A 158 7.20 0.59 16.22
CA LYS A 158 7.65 1.81 16.90
C LYS A 158 6.76 3.03 16.61
N PHE A 159 6.17 3.13 15.42
CA PHE A 159 5.14 4.13 15.13
C PHE A 159 3.95 4.01 16.08
N THR A 160 3.48 2.78 16.31
CA THR A 160 2.30 2.49 17.14
C THR A 160 2.56 2.63 18.63
N GLU A 161 3.82 2.46 19.06
CA GLU A 161 4.25 2.78 20.42
C GLU A 161 4.29 4.30 20.67
N ALA A 162 4.61 5.07 19.63
CA ALA A 162 4.74 6.52 19.74
C ALA A 162 3.42 7.27 19.58
N VAL A 163 2.49 6.75 18.76
CA VAL A 163 1.18 7.32 18.44
C VAL A 163 0.17 6.17 18.33
N GLU A 164 -0.95 6.26 19.03
CA GLU A 164 -1.94 5.16 19.15
C GLU A 164 -2.57 4.76 17.80
N GLU A 165 -2.96 5.74 16.99
CA GLU A 165 -3.63 5.52 15.70
C GLU A 165 -2.91 6.26 14.56
N PRO A 166 -1.67 5.87 14.21
CA PRO A 166 -0.79 6.65 13.34
C PRO A 166 -1.31 6.76 11.92
N TRP A 167 -2.12 5.81 11.44
CA TRP A 167 -2.71 5.83 10.10
C TRP A 167 -3.67 7.02 9.89
N LYS A 168 -4.33 7.50 10.95
CA LYS A 168 -5.29 8.61 10.86
C LYS A 168 -4.66 9.90 10.37
N ALA A 169 -3.39 10.09 10.70
CA ALA A 169 -2.62 11.24 10.24
C ALA A 169 -2.57 11.36 8.71
N PHE A 170 -2.70 10.24 7.99
CA PHE A 170 -2.58 10.18 6.54
C PHE A 170 -3.93 10.21 5.81
N TYR A 171 -5.07 10.06 6.49
CA TYR A 171 -6.38 9.95 5.81
C TYR A 171 -6.76 11.19 4.99
N HIS A 172 -6.36 12.38 5.44
CA HIS A 172 -6.62 13.61 4.68
C HIS A 172 -5.92 13.59 3.30
N LEU A 173 -4.80 12.85 3.16
CA LEU A 173 -4.05 12.73 1.92
C LEU A 173 -4.74 11.85 0.88
N LEU A 174 -5.66 10.96 1.28
CA LEU A 174 -6.49 10.19 0.34
C LEU A 174 -7.46 11.07 -0.46
N ARG A 175 -7.71 12.31 0.01
CA ARG A 175 -8.53 13.31 -0.69
C ARG A 175 -7.70 14.31 -1.48
N CYS A 176 -6.37 14.19 -1.46
CA CYS A 176 -5.48 15.07 -2.22
C CYS A 176 -5.75 14.94 -3.72
N SER A 177 -5.73 16.02 -4.49
CA SER A 177 -5.90 15.96 -5.95
C SER A 177 -4.73 15.26 -6.65
N ASN A 178 -3.55 15.26 -6.03
CA ASN A 178 -2.37 14.60 -6.57
C ASN A 178 -2.45 13.07 -6.40
N GLU A 179 -2.52 12.36 -7.53
CA GLU A 179 -2.66 10.90 -7.58
C GLU A 179 -1.50 10.15 -6.91
N PHE A 180 -0.26 10.65 -7.06
CA PHE A 180 0.90 10.03 -6.43
C PHE A 180 0.81 10.14 -4.92
N VAL A 181 0.48 11.33 -4.39
CA VAL A 181 0.29 11.55 -2.96
C VAL A 181 -0.77 10.61 -2.40
N ARG A 182 -1.93 10.49 -3.06
CA ARG A 182 -2.99 9.55 -2.63
C ARG A 182 -2.48 8.11 -2.59
N ASN A 183 -1.80 7.66 -3.64
CA ASN A 183 -1.36 6.26 -3.78
C ASN A 183 -0.18 5.88 -2.88
N ILE A 184 0.78 6.77 -2.64
CA ILE A 184 1.84 6.49 -1.67
C ILE A 184 1.31 6.54 -0.23
N SER A 185 0.36 7.44 0.05
CA SER A 185 -0.32 7.50 1.35
C SER A 185 -1.10 6.22 1.63
N SER A 186 -1.81 5.66 0.64
CA SER A 186 -2.57 4.41 0.82
C SER A 186 -1.66 3.23 1.18
N ARG A 187 -0.43 3.17 0.63
CA ARG A 187 0.57 2.16 1.03
C ARG A 187 1.02 2.34 2.47
N ILE A 188 1.33 3.57 2.87
CA ILE A 188 1.74 3.87 4.24
C ILE A 188 0.62 3.51 5.22
N ILE A 189 -0.61 3.93 4.94
CA ILE A 189 -1.80 3.59 5.72
C ILE A 189 -1.94 2.06 5.84
N THR A 190 -1.83 1.33 4.73
CA THR A 190 -1.91 -0.14 4.73
C THR A 190 -0.84 -0.77 5.63
N LYS A 191 0.42 -0.30 5.53
CA LYS A 191 1.51 -0.80 6.36
C LYS A 191 1.24 -0.55 7.84
N LEU A 192 0.77 0.64 8.20
CA LEU A 192 0.44 1.02 9.57
C LEU A 192 -0.74 0.18 10.10
N ILE A 193 -1.85 0.11 9.38
CA ILE A 193 -3.03 -0.68 9.79
C ILE A 193 -2.69 -2.17 9.94
N PHE A 194 -1.94 -2.73 8.99
CA PHE A 194 -1.60 -4.15 9.02
C PHE A 194 -0.55 -4.47 10.08
N GLY A 195 0.50 -3.64 10.20
CA GLY A 195 1.60 -3.89 11.13
C GLY A 195 1.26 -3.63 12.59
N THR A 196 0.16 -2.91 12.87
CA THR A 196 -0.34 -2.73 14.23
C THR A 196 -1.07 -3.99 14.70
N LYS A 197 -0.61 -4.58 15.81
CA LYS A 197 -1.26 -5.75 16.43
C LYS A 197 -2.11 -5.40 17.66
N SER A 198 -1.81 -4.29 18.32
CA SER A 198 -2.45 -3.86 19.58
C SER A 198 -3.73 -3.05 19.37
N VAL A 199 -3.74 -2.18 18.37
CA VAL A 199 -4.87 -1.30 18.04
C VAL A 199 -5.30 -1.58 16.60
N ARG A 200 -6.60 -1.80 16.43
CA ARG A 200 -7.23 -1.96 15.10
C ARG A 200 -8.08 -0.72 14.81
N PRO A 201 -8.15 -0.26 13.55
CA PRO A 201 -9.08 0.80 13.18
C PRO A 201 -10.53 0.38 13.45
N LEU A 202 -11.40 1.36 13.66
CA LEU A 202 -12.83 1.11 13.80
C LEU A 202 -13.41 0.56 12.51
N ALA A 203 -14.49 -0.23 12.61
CA ALA A 203 -15.15 -0.82 11.43
C ALA A 203 -15.49 0.23 10.36
N THR A 204 -15.99 1.40 10.78
CA THR A 204 -16.31 2.53 9.87
C THR A 204 -15.09 3.10 9.16
N GLU A 205 -13.91 3.10 9.81
CA GLU A 205 -12.66 3.59 9.23
C GLU A 205 -12.07 2.59 8.24
N VAL A 206 -12.20 1.30 8.55
CA VAL A 206 -11.85 0.21 7.64
C VAL A 206 -12.75 0.25 6.41
N GLU A 207 -14.06 0.36 6.59
CA GLU A 207 -15.03 0.48 5.48
C GLU A 207 -14.73 1.69 4.61
N PHE A 208 -14.47 2.86 5.22
CA PHE A 208 -14.05 4.05 4.47
C PHE A 208 -12.80 3.81 3.62
N PHE A 209 -11.76 3.19 4.20
CA PHE A 209 -10.52 2.96 3.47
C PHE A 209 -10.65 1.88 2.39
N LEU A 210 -11.44 0.83 2.65
CA LEU A 210 -11.75 -0.22 1.69
C LEU A 210 -12.61 0.28 0.53
N GLU A 211 -13.56 1.18 0.80
CA GLU A 211 -14.34 1.86 -0.24
C GLU A 211 -13.42 2.69 -1.13
N TRP A 212 -12.51 3.48 -0.54
CA TRP A 212 -11.51 4.23 -1.30
C TRP A 212 -10.63 3.31 -2.17
N LEU A 213 -10.15 2.19 -1.61
CA LEU A 213 -9.37 1.21 -2.37
C LEU A 213 -10.20 0.61 -3.51
N LYS A 214 -11.47 0.29 -3.28
CA LYS A 214 -12.39 -0.24 -4.30
C LYS A 214 -12.57 0.74 -5.46
N ASP A 215 -12.75 2.02 -5.16
CA ASP A 215 -12.95 3.08 -6.16
C ASP A 215 -11.68 3.31 -7.00
N GLU A 216 -10.50 3.05 -6.43
CA GLU A 216 -9.22 3.16 -7.14
C GLU A 216 -8.87 1.91 -7.97
N ILE A 217 -9.66 0.83 -7.89
CA ILE A 217 -9.55 -0.33 -8.79
C ILE A 217 -10.20 0.06 -10.12
N GLU A 218 -9.47 0.82 -10.93
CA GLU A 218 -9.87 1.26 -12.28
C GLU A 218 -8.73 0.99 -13.27
N GLU A 219 -9.07 0.64 -14.51
CA GLU A 219 -8.07 0.39 -15.57
C GLU A 219 -7.23 1.63 -15.90
N SER A 220 -7.83 2.82 -15.78
CA SER A 220 -7.15 4.10 -16.00
C SER A 220 -6.21 4.51 -14.87
N ASN A 221 -6.15 3.75 -13.77
CA ASN A 221 -5.28 4.07 -12.65
C ASN A 221 -3.85 3.56 -12.90
N ASP A 222 -2.94 4.48 -13.19
CA ASP A 222 -1.50 4.20 -13.35
C ASP A 222 -0.85 3.51 -12.14
N TYR A 223 -1.49 3.60 -10.98
CA TYR A 223 -1.06 3.01 -9.71
C TYR A 223 -1.86 1.78 -9.31
N LEU A 224 -2.69 1.21 -10.19
CA LEU A 224 -3.54 0.03 -9.92
C LEU A 224 -2.77 -1.12 -9.25
N ARG A 225 -1.53 -1.38 -9.67
CA ARG A 225 -0.67 -2.41 -9.05
C ARG A 225 -0.40 -2.14 -7.56
N SER A 226 -0.26 -0.87 -7.19
CA SER A 226 -0.07 -0.44 -5.80
C SER A 226 -1.36 -0.62 -5.00
N VAL A 227 -2.49 -0.18 -5.55
CA VAL A 227 -3.82 -0.33 -4.94
C VAL A 227 -4.14 -1.80 -4.69
N ALA A 228 -3.91 -2.67 -5.68
CA ALA A 228 -4.11 -4.11 -5.57
C ALA A 228 -3.26 -4.73 -4.45
N ARG A 229 -2.01 -4.28 -4.26
CA ARG A 229 -1.13 -4.73 -3.15
C ARG A 229 -1.65 -4.27 -1.80
N CYS A 230 -2.16 -3.05 -1.70
CA CYS A 230 -2.76 -2.54 -0.47
C CYS A 230 -3.95 -3.41 -0.06
N LEU A 231 -4.85 -3.66 -1.02
CA LEU A 231 -6.02 -4.51 -0.82
C LEU A 231 -5.62 -5.95 -0.46
N GLN A 232 -4.66 -6.53 -1.19
CA GLN A 232 -4.11 -7.85 -0.91
C GLN A 232 -3.67 -8.02 0.54
N ARG A 233 -3.08 -6.98 1.12
CA ARG A 233 -2.59 -7.03 2.49
C ARG A 233 -3.72 -6.94 3.50
N LEU A 234 -4.71 -6.10 3.24
CA LEU A 234 -5.86 -5.92 4.13
C LEU A 234 -6.79 -7.15 4.14
N LEU A 235 -7.05 -7.75 2.98
CA LEU A 235 -7.98 -8.88 2.87
C LEU A 235 -7.49 -10.18 3.53
N GLN A 236 -6.23 -10.22 3.98
CA GLN A 236 -5.72 -11.29 4.86
C GLN A 236 -6.38 -11.28 6.24
N VAL A 237 -7.03 -10.18 6.63
CA VAL A 237 -7.80 -10.07 7.87
C VAL A 237 -9.27 -10.36 7.53
N ASP A 238 -9.85 -11.35 8.20
CA ASP A 238 -11.20 -11.83 7.90
C ASP A 238 -12.27 -10.72 8.05
N ASP A 239 -12.17 -9.90 9.09
CA ASP A 239 -13.09 -8.77 9.29
C ASP A 239 -13.06 -7.78 8.11
N TYR A 240 -11.87 -7.51 7.58
CA TYR A 240 -11.69 -6.58 6.46
C TYR A 240 -12.17 -7.22 5.15
N ARG A 241 -12.01 -8.54 5.01
CA ARG A 241 -12.54 -9.31 3.89
C ARG A 241 -14.06 -9.27 3.86
N LEU A 242 -14.69 -9.53 5.00
CA LEU A 242 -16.15 -9.45 5.14
C LEU A 242 -16.67 -8.03 4.87
N ALA A 243 -15.98 -7.01 5.38
CA ALA A 243 -16.32 -5.62 5.08
C ALA A 243 -16.23 -5.34 3.56
N PHE A 244 -15.15 -5.74 2.90
CA PHE A 244 -14.98 -5.53 1.46
C PHE A 244 -16.05 -6.25 0.62
N MET A 245 -16.49 -7.44 1.05
CA MET A 245 -17.62 -8.14 0.43
C MET A 245 -18.93 -7.37 0.56
N ARG A 246 -19.22 -6.79 1.73
CA ARG A 246 -20.41 -5.95 1.94
C ARG A 246 -20.42 -4.69 1.08
N LEU A 247 -19.24 -4.18 0.73
CA LEU A 247 -19.05 -3.04 -0.17
C LEU A 247 -19.16 -3.40 -1.67
N ASN A 248 -19.58 -4.64 -2.00
CA ASN A 248 -19.58 -5.19 -3.36
C ASN A 248 -18.21 -5.12 -4.05
N GLY A 249 -17.12 -5.17 -3.27
CA GLY A 249 -15.76 -5.07 -3.79
C GLY A 249 -15.36 -6.26 -4.67
N ILE A 250 -15.93 -7.45 -4.43
CA ILE A 250 -15.66 -8.65 -5.23
C ILE A 250 -16.09 -8.46 -6.69
N SER A 251 -17.29 -7.92 -6.93
CA SER A 251 -17.79 -7.65 -8.29
C SER A 251 -16.90 -6.66 -9.04
N LYS A 252 -16.31 -5.68 -8.34
CA LYS A 252 -15.35 -4.73 -8.92
C LYS A 252 -14.07 -5.42 -9.38
N ILE A 253 -13.54 -6.33 -8.57
CA ILE A 253 -12.36 -7.15 -8.94
C ILE A 253 -12.69 -8.03 -10.14
N VAL A 254 -13.81 -8.76 -10.09
CA VAL A 254 -14.25 -9.64 -11.19
C VAL A 254 -14.36 -8.84 -12.48
N LYS A 255 -15.02 -7.67 -12.45
CA LYS A 255 -15.18 -6.79 -13.61
C LYS A 255 -13.86 -6.47 -14.31
N ILE A 256 -12.85 -6.04 -13.56
CA ILE A 256 -11.52 -5.72 -14.12
C ILE A 256 -10.77 -6.96 -14.62
N LEU A 257 -11.03 -8.13 -14.05
CA LEU A 257 -10.47 -9.37 -14.55
C LEU A 257 -11.17 -9.87 -15.83
N THR A 258 -12.45 -9.50 -16.03
CA THR A 258 -13.28 -9.91 -17.17
C THR A 258 -13.27 -8.91 -18.34
N CYS A 259 -12.87 -7.65 -18.12
CA CYS A 259 -12.73 -6.68 -19.21
C CYS A 259 -11.56 -7.07 -20.14
N ASP A 260 -11.82 -7.03 -21.45
CA ASP A 260 -11.01 -7.56 -22.55
C ASP A 260 -9.53 -7.13 -22.51
N LEU A 261 -8.66 -8.00 -21.99
CA LEU A 261 -7.26 -8.01 -22.39
C LEU A 261 -7.20 -8.50 -23.85
N SER A 262 -6.82 -7.62 -24.80
CA SER A 262 -6.86 -7.92 -26.24
C SER A 262 -6.07 -9.18 -26.64
N PRO A 263 -6.49 -9.94 -27.67
CA PRO A 263 -5.79 -11.15 -28.11
C PRO A 263 -4.34 -10.92 -28.56
N GLN A 264 -3.99 -9.73 -29.06
CA GLN A 264 -2.59 -9.36 -29.35
C GLN A 264 -1.75 -9.11 -28.09
N ALA A 265 -2.33 -8.61 -26.99
CA ALA A 265 -1.67 -8.62 -25.68
C ALA A 265 -1.51 -10.06 -25.18
N GLN A 266 -2.54 -10.91 -25.33
CA GLN A 266 -2.47 -12.33 -24.96
C GLN A 266 -1.40 -13.10 -25.76
N TYR A 267 -1.17 -12.79 -27.04
CA TYR A 267 -0.16 -13.45 -27.88
C TYR A 267 1.28 -12.97 -27.63
N GLN A 268 1.50 -11.67 -27.32
CA GLN A 268 2.82 -11.19 -26.87
C GLN A 268 3.23 -11.73 -25.50
N PHE A 269 2.26 -12.11 -24.66
CA PHE A 269 2.49 -12.80 -23.38
C PHE A 269 2.78 -14.30 -23.49
N CYS A 270 2.61 -14.93 -24.67
CA CYS A 270 2.89 -16.35 -24.88
C CYS A 270 4.21 -16.66 -25.62
N PHE A 271 4.83 -15.70 -26.31
CA PHE A 271 5.95 -16.00 -27.24
C PHE A 271 7.14 -15.03 -27.21
N CYS A 272 7.37 -14.32 -26.11
CA CYS A 272 8.61 -13.56 -25.91
C CYS A 272 9.44 -14.18 -24.78
N SER A 273 9.96 -15.38 -25.05
CA SER A 273 11.08 -15.97 -24.33
C SER A 273 12.30 -15.97 -25.26
N GLY A 274 13.16 -14.97 -25.04
CA GLY A 274 14.53 -14.86 -25.49
C GLY A 274 15.31 -14.07 -24.45
#